data_AF-A0A7C7U5A8-F1
#
_entry.id   AF-A0A7C7U5A8-F1
#
_cell.length_a   1.000
_cell.length_b   1.000
_cell.length_c   1.000
_cell.angle_alpha   90.00
_cell.angle_beta   90.00
_cell.angle_gamma   90.00
#
_symmetry.space_group_name_H-M   'P 1'
#
loop_
_entity.id
_entity.type
_entity.pdbx_description
1 polymer ?
#
loop_
_entity_poly.entity_id
_entity_poly.type
_entity_poly.pdbx_seq_one_letter_code
_entity_poly.pdbx_strand_id
1 'polypeptide(L)'
;MGDYMLQCQGCHMADGSGVPGSVPDLRENLGLYLGVEGGREFLIRVPGSAQSPLTNSELAEVLNWMIRKFGPAEVGANFELFTAEEVSLHRRPLADVVTVRAGLIERIASARPNDGGP
;
A
#
# COMPACT_ATOMS: atom_id res chain seq x y z
N MET A 1 -13.33 6.09 3.96
CA MET A 1 -12.94 7.51 4.19
C MET A 1 -12.64 7.76 5.67
N GLY A 2 -13.59 7.46 6.59
CA GLY A 2 -13.39 7.61 8.04
C GLY A 2 -12.18 6.83 8.57
N ASP A 3 -12.01 5.59 8.13
CA ASP A 3 -10.93 4.73 8.62
C ASP A 3 -9.54 5.24 8.24
N TYR A 4 -9.38 5.81 7.04
CA TYR A 4 -8.12 6.44 6.66
C TYR A 4 -7.80 7.62 7.59
N MET A 5 -8.77 8.51 7.82
CA MET A 5 -8.58 9.68 8.68
C MET A 5 -8.20 9.29 10.10
N LEU A 6 -8.82 8.23 10.64
CA LEU A 6 -8.62 7.82 12.03
C LEU A 6 -7.36 6.96 12.23
N GLN A 7 -7.02 6.11 11.26
CA GLN A 7 -6.02 5.05 11.45
C GLN A 7 -4.72 5.30 10.67
N CYS A 8 -4.74 6.11 9.61
CA CYS A 8 -3.61 6.21 8.68
C CYS A 8 -3.13 7.65 8.46
N GLN A 9 -4.05 8.61 8.42
CA GLN A 9 -3.76 10.01 8.11
C GLN A 9 -2.78 10.64 9.10
N GLY A 10 -2.81 10.24 10.37
CA GLY A 10 -1.89 10.77 11.39
C GLY A 10 -0.41 10.63 11.00
N CYS A 11 -0.07 9.61 10.22
CA CYS A 11 1.28 9.40 9.69
C CYS A 11 1.39 9.80 8.22
N HIS A 12 0.43 9.41 7.38
CA HIS A 12 0.50 9.58 5.93
C HIS A 12 0.02 10.94 5.40
N MET A 13 -0.47 11.82 6.29
CA MET A 13 -1.08 13.11 5.96
C MET A 13 -2.39 12.98 5.16
N ALA A 14 -3.18 14.04 5.14
CA ALA A 14 -4.50 14.02 4.48
C ALA A 14 -4.37 13.88 2.95
N ASP A 15 -3.30 14.41 2.38
CA ASP A 15 -3.00 14.35 0.95
C ASP A 15 -2.15 13.14 0.55
N GLY A 16 -1.73 12.30 1.52
CA GLY A 16 -0.92 11.12 1.27
C GLY A 16 0.58 11.39 1.15
N SER A 17 1.05 12.64 1.33
CA SER A 17 2.46 13.02 1.18
C SER A 17 3.41 12.37 2.21
N GLY A 18 2.87 11.92 3.34
CA GLY A 18 3.66 11.32 4.40
C GLY A 18 4.69 12.30 5.00
N VAL A 19 5.84 11.75 5.41
CA VAL A 19 6.95 12.50 6.02
C VAL A 19 8.24 12.06 5.33
N PRO A 20 8.91 12.93 4.57
CA PRO A 20 10.13 12.58 3.85
C PRO A 20 11.16 11.89 4.76
N GLY A 21 11.65 10.72 4.33
CA GLY A 21 12.64 9.93 5.08
C GLY A 21 12.09 9.16 6.29
N SER A 22 10.80 9.24 6.61
CA SER A 22 10.20 8.52 7.76
C SER A 22 8.90 7.80 7.43
N VAL A 23 7.94 8.47 6.78
CA VAL A 23 6.65 7.89 6.38
C VAL A 23 6.54 7.96 4.85
N PRO A 24 6.32 6.83 4.15
CA PRO A 24 6.24 6.82 2.69
C PRO A 24 5.16 7.74 2.12
N ASP A 25 5.49 8.39 1.01
CA ASP A 25 4.55 9.10 0.15
C ASP A 25 3.68 8.07 -0.60
N LEU A 26 2.38 8.11 -0.33
CA LEU A 26 1.40 7.20 -0.92
C LEU A 26 1.07 7.57 -2.37
N ARG A 27 1.39 8.79 -2.82
CA ARG A 27 1.04 9.30 -4.15
C ARG A 27 1.97 8.81 -5.26
N GLU A 28 3.14 8.28 -4.91
CA GLU A 28 4.16 7.90 -5.89
C GLU A 28 4.25 6.39 -6.14
N ASN A 29 4.07 5.59 -5.09
CA ASN A 29 4.43 4.18 -5.12
C ASN A 29 3.29 3.23 -4.77
N LEU A 30 2.17 3.75 -4.23
CA LEU A 30 1.17 2.89 -3.61
C LEU A 30 0.53 1.94 -4.63
N GLY A 31 0.22 2.42 -5.84
CA GLY A 31 -0.33 1.58 -6.89
C GLY A 31 0.67 0.54 -7.40
N LEU A 32 1.97 0.86 -7.44
CA LEU A 32 3.00 -0.01 -8.02
C LEU A 32 3.15 -1.35 -7.32
N TYR A 33 2.87 -1.41 -6.02
CA TYR A 33 2.90 -2.66 -5.27
C TYR A 33 1.92 -3.70 -5.82
N LEU A 34 0.84 -3.29 -6.51
CA LEU A 34 -0.13 -4.24 -7.07
C LEU A 34 0.43 -4.96 -8.31
N GLY A 35 1.48 -4.42 -8.94
CA GLY A 35 2.09 -4.96 -10.15
C GLY A 35 3.20 -5.99 -9.92
N VAL A 36 3.56 -6.29 -8.66
CA VAL A 36 4.64 -7.22 -8.33
C VAL A 36 4.21 -8.30 -7.35
N GLU A 37 4.78 -9.50 -7.52
CA GLU A 37 4.56 -10.61 -6.60
C GLU A 37 4.92 -10.20 -5.16
N GLY A 38 3.97 -10.41 -4.24
CA GLY A 38 4.09 -10.08 -2.82
C GLY A 38 3.75 -8.64 -2.46
N GLY A 39 3.52 -7.74 -3.43
CA GLY A 39 3.25 -6.34 -3.11
C GLY A 39 1.86 -6.09 -2.52
N ARG A 40 0.83 -6.82 -2.97
CA ARG A 40 -0.49 -6.82 -2.31
C ARG A 40 -0.42 -7.30 -0.87
N GLU A 41 0.23 -8.45 -0.65
CA GLU A 41 0.44 -9.00 0.70
C GLU A 41 1.20 -8.00 1.58
N PHE A 42 2.20 -7.31 1.04
CA PHE A 42 2.94 -6.29 1.78
C PHE A 42 2.03 -5.18 2.31
N LEU A 43 1.12 -4.63 1.51
CA LEU A 43 0.20 -3.56 1.94
C LEU A 43 -0.71 -3.99 3.10
N ILE A 44 -1.14 -5.26 3.11
CA ILE A 44 -1.90 -5.87 4.21
C ILE A 44 -1.04 -6.02 5.46
N ARG A 45 0.24 -6.37 5.29
CA ARG A 45 1.15 -6.78 6.38
C ARG A 45 2.01 -5.65 6.95
N VAL A 46 1.99 -4.45 6.36
CA VAL A 46 2.61 -3.26 6.97
C VAL A 46 2.14 -3.18 8.43
N PRO A 47 3.04 -3.02 9.43
CA PRO A 47 2.67 -3.12 10.84
C PRO A 47 1.49 -2.23 11.26
N GLY A 48 1.36 -1.03 10.68
CA GLY A 48 0.21 -0.15 10.90
C GLY A 48 -1.10 -0.72 10.36
N SER A 49 -1.10 -1.32 9.16
CA SER A 49 -2.27 -1.99 8.58
C SER A 49 -2.64 -3.25 9.39
N ALA A 50 -1.68 -4.14 9.58
CA ALA A 50 -1.93 -5.47 10.15
C ALA A 50 -2.42 -5.40 11.59
N GLN A 51 -1.90 -4.45 12.38
CA GLN A 51 -2.24 -4.27 13.80
C GLN A 51 -3.31 -3.19 14.04
N SER A 52 -3.88 -2.60 12.99
CA SER A 52 -4.99 -1.66 13.12
C SER A 52 -6.18 -2.32 13.86
N PRO A 53 -7.03 -1.53 14.53
CA PRO A 53 -8.24 -2.07 15.18
C PRO A 53 -9.35 -2.43 14.17
N LEU A 54 -9.15 -2.17 12.88
CA LEU A 54 -10.13 -2.43 11.83
C LEU A 54 -10.43 -3.93 11.71
N THR A 55 -11.64 -4.28 11.31
CA THR A 55 -11.96 -5.63 10.83
C THR A 55 -11.28 -5.92 9.49
N ASN A 56 -11.29 -7.18 9.04
CA ASN A 56 -10.71 -7.53 7.74
C ASN A 56 -11.43 -6.85 6.56
N SER A 57 -12.75 -6.63 6.68
CA SER A 57 -13.53 -5.91 5.65
C SER A 57 -13.15 -4.43 5.62
N GLU A 58 -13.11 -3.77 6.78
CA GLU A 58 -12.74 -2.35 6.88
C GLU A 58 -11.29 -2.10 6.41
N LEU A 59 -10.37 -3.01 6.72
CA LEU A 59 -9.00 -2.93 6.22
C LEU A 59 -8.95 -3.09 4.69
N ALA A 60 -9.71 -4.03 4.12
CA ALA A 60 -9.79 -4.17 2.66
C ALA A 60 -10.39 -2.91 2.01
N GLU A 61 -11.45 -2.35 2.58
CA GLU A 61 -12.11 -1.14 2.11
C GLU A 61 -11.20 0.09 2.15
N VAL A 62 -10.44 0.28 3.23
CA VAL A 62 -9.52 1.42 3.33
C VAL A 62 -8.35 1.27 2.35
N LEU A 63 -7.79 0.07 2.18
CA LEU A 63 -6.74 -0.19 1.19
C LEU A 63 -7.25 0.11 -0.24
N ASN A 64 -8.43 -0.38 -0.58
CA ASN A 64 -9.08 -0.10 -1.87
C ASN A 64 -9.30 1.40 -2.08
N TRP A 65 -9.76 2.11 -1.04
CA TRP A 65 -9.95 3.56 -1.10
C TRP A 65 -8.62 4.31 -1.28
N MET A 66 -7.56 3.91 -0.56
CA MET A 66 -6.24 4.52 -0.67
C MET A 66 -5.68 4.36 -2.08
N ILE A 67 -5.80 3.18 -2.70
CA ILE A 67 -5.35 2.96 -4.08
C ILE A 67 -6.14 3.83 -5.07
N ARG A 68 -7.47 3.90 -4.94
CA ARG A 68 -8.29 4.78 -5.81
C ARG A 68 -7.94 6.25 -5.65
N LYS A 69 -7.54 6.67 -4.44
CA LYS A 69 -7.24 8.06 -4.13
C LYS A 69 -5.83 8.48 -4.54
N PHE A 70 -4.84 7.62 -4.28
CA PHE A 70 -3.42 7.96 -4.38
C PHE A 70 -2.64 7.18 -5.44
N GLY A 71 -3.13 6.00 -5.86
CA GLY A 71 -2.49 5.16 -6.86
C GLY A 71 -3.08 5.13 -8.30
N PRO A 72 -4.02 6.01 -8.73
CA PRO A 72 -4.63 5.85 -10.06
C PRO A 72 -3.66 6.14 -11.22
N ALA A 73 -2.55 6.84 -10.98
CA ALA A 73 -1.55 7.08 -12.01
C ALA A 73 -0.80 5.79 -12.38
N GLU A 74 -0.68 4.85 -11.45
CA GLU A 74 0.14 3.65 -11.60
C GLU A 74 -0.66 2.41 -11.99
N VAL A 75 -1.91 2.27 -11.52
CA VAL A 75 -2.75 1.08 -11.79
C VAL A 75 -4.07 1.37 -12.48
N GLY A 76 -4.33 2.65 -12.82
CA GLY A 76 -5.61 3.08 -13.35
C GLY A 76 -6.77 2.97 -12.34
N ALA A 77 -7.99 3.25 -12.80
CA ALA A 77 -9.18 3.21 -11.93
C ALA A 77 -9.69 1.79 -11.64
N ASN A 78 -9.27 0.80 -12.44
CA ASN A 78 -9.78 -0.56 -12.40
C ASN A 78 -8.64 -1.54 -12.05
N PHE A 79 -8.41 -1.70 -10.74
CA PHE A 79 -7.51 -2.72 -10.19
C PHE A 79 -8.31 -3.78 -9.44
N GLU A 80 -7.71 -4.94 -9.23
CA GLU A 80 -8.32 -6.01 -8.43
C GLU A 80 -8.46 -5.56 -6.98
N LEU A 81 -9.69 -5.54 -6.47
CA LEU A 81 -9.96 -5.04 -5.13
C LEU A 81 -9.46 -6.03 -4.07
N PHE A 82 -8.90 -5.51 -2.99
CA PHE A 82 -8.68 -6.26 -1.77
C PHE A 82 -10.00 -6.80 -1.25
N THR A 83 -9.98 -8.05 -0.77
CA THR A 83 -11.13 -8.70 -0.14
C THR A 83 -10.87 -8.97 1.34
N ALA A 84 -11.95 -9.10 2.12
CA ALA A 84 -11.82 -9.48 3.52
C ALA A 84 -11.16 -10.86 3.70
N GLU A 85 -11.36 -11.78 2.75
CA GLU A 85 -10.74 -13.10 2.74
C GLU A 85 -9.23 -13.01 2.53
N GLU A 86 -8.78 -12.27 1.50
CA GLU A 86 -7.36 -12.00 1.25
C GLU A 86 -6.70 -11.37 2.48
N VAL A 87 -7.34 -10.35 3.07
CA VAL A 87 -6.85 -9.73 4.30
C VAL A 87 -6.73 -10.77 5.42
N SER A 88 -7.76 -11.59 5.65
CA SER A 88 -7.73 -12.59 6.71
C SER A 88 -6.60 -13.61 6.59
N LEU A 89 -6.27 -14.01 5.35
CA LEU A 89 -5.21 -14.97 5.06
C LEU A 89 -3.81 -14.37 5.32
N HIS A 90 -3.64 -13.08 5.07
CA HIS A 90 -2.34 -12.43 5.08
C HIS A 90 -2.07 -11.53 6.29
N ARG A 91 -3.07 -11.17 7.11
CA ARG A 91 -2.97 -10.18 8.19
C ARG A 91 -2.13 -10.64 9.39
N ARG A 92 -0.82 -10.75 9.15
CA ARG A 92 0.23 -10.95 10.15
C ARG A 92 1.30 -9.87 9.93
N PRO A 93 1.66 -9.08 10.96
CA PRO A 93 2.60 -8.00 10.78
C PRO A 93 3.96 -8.51 10.28
N LEU A 94 4.62 -7.73 9.42
CA LEU A 94 6.01 -7.98 9.06
C LEU A 94 6.91 -7.70 10.26
N ALA A 95 7.81 -8.65 10.56
CA ALA A 95 8.87 -8.43 11.56
C ALA A 95 9.91 -7.42 11.05
N ASP A 96 10.24 -7.48 9.75
CA ASP A 96 11.14 -6.54 9.10
C ASP A 96 10.46 -5.93 7.86
N VAL A 97 9.72 -4.84 8.10
CA VAL A 97 9.02 -4.10 7.05
C VAL A 97 9.99 -3.39 6.10
N VAL A 98 11.17 -2.99 6.58
CA VAL A 98 12.15 -2.21 5.81
C VAL A 98 12.79 -3.08 4.74
N THR A 99 13.29 -4.25 5.12
CA THR A 99 13.92 -5.19 4.19
C THR A 99 12.93 -5.70 3.14
N VAL A 100 11.71 -6.06 3.55
CA VAL A 100 10.68 -6.52 2.60
C VAL A 100 10.27 -5.40 1.64
N ARG A 101 10.13 -4.17 2.15
CA ARG A 101 9.85 -3.01 1.29
C ARG A 101 10.96 -2.79 0.27
N ALA A 102 12.23 -2.84 0.68
CA ALA A 102 13.37 -2.63 -0.21
C ALA A 102 13.36 -3.65 -1.37
N GLY A 103 13.18 -4.94 -1.08
CA GLY A 103 13.11 -5.97 -2.10
C GLY A 103 11.91 -5.81 -3.06
N LEU A 104 10.78 -5.30 -2.58
CA LEU A 104 9.64 -4.98 -3.45
C LEU A 104 9.91 -3.79 -4.36
N ILE A 105 10.59 -2.75 -3.87
CA ILE A 105 10.99 -1.60 -4.69
C ILE A 105 11.94 -2.03 -5.80
N GLU A 106 12.89 -2.93 -5.52
CA GLU A 106 13.79 -3.49 -6.56
C GLU A 106 13.01 -4.26 -7.63
N ARG A 107 12.00 -5.06 -7.23
CA ARG A 107 11.12 -5.76 -8.18
C ARG A 107 10.30 -4.79 -9.01
N ILE A 108 9.75 -3.74 -8.40
CA ILE A 108 8.98 -2.69 -9.11
C ILE A 108 9.86 -2.01 -10.15
N ALA A 109 11.10 -1.65 -9.79
CA ALA A 109 12.06 -1.05 -10.71
C ALA A 109 12.42 -1.99 -11.87
N SER A 110 12.53 -3.30 -11.61
CA SER A 110 12.85 -4.30 -12.63
C SER A 110 11.67 -4.68 -13.54
N ALA A 111 10.43 -4.55 -13.04
CA ALA A 111 9.21 -4.89 -13.77
C ALA A 111 8.74 -3.76 -14.71
N ARG A 112 9.17 -2.52 -14.44
CA ARG A 112 9.04 -1.45 -15.42
C ARG A 112 10.03 -1.73 -16.57
N PRO A 113 9.60 -1.70 -17.84
CA PRO A 113 10.57 -1.55 -18.92
C PRO A 113 11.40 -0.31 -18.58
N ASN A 114 12.70 -0.31 -18.90
CA ASN A 114 13.52 0.89 -18.71
C ASN A 114 12.83 2.03 -19.47
N ASP A 115 12.14 2.90 -18.72
CA ASP A 115 11.69 4.21 -19.16
C ASP A 115 12.94 5.08 -19.27
N GLY A 116 13.84 4.65 -20.16
CA GLY A 116 14.96 5.43 -20.59
C GLY A 116 14.42 6.65 -21.30
N GLY A 117 14.40 7.77 -20.59
CA GLY A 117 14.79 9.04 -21.17
C GLY A 117 13.97 10.24 -20.72
N PRO A 118 14.39 11.44 -21.16
CA PRO A 118 15.72 11.80 -21.67
C PRO A 118 16.73 12.16 -20.56
#